data_AF-A0A838LPS9-F1
#
_entry.id   AF-A0A838LPS9-F1
#
_cell.length_a   1.000
_cell.length_b   1.000
_cell.length_c   1.000
_cell.angle_alpha   90.00
_cell.angle_beta   90.00
_cell.angle_gamma   90.00
#
_symmetry.space_group_name_H-M   'P 1'
#
loop_
_entity.id
_entity.type
_entity.pdbx_description
1 polymer ?
#
loop_
_entity_poly.entity_id
_entity_poly.type
_entity_poly.pdbx_seq_one_letter_code
_entity_poly.pdbx_strand_id
1 'polypeptide(L)'
;MVTVSFPAPREVVFDYLADPSNRSRWQSSLARVEAVDGEPRVGQTWTDVTRVGVRPRMETTELDRPRRWTERGTWRGIAATLTLTFEPSPSGCDVTAVFELTGPRLLVAPLRVLAPLGVRSDLRHAASTFSP
;
A
#
# COMPACT_ATOMS: atom_id res chain seq x y z
N MET A 1 -2.53 10.40 7.63
CA MET A 1 -2.04 9.25 8.42
C MET A 1 -3.23 8.45 8.91
N VAL A 2 -3.14 7.12 8.89
CA VAL A 2 -4.17 6.19 9.38
C VAL A 2 -3.48 5.00 10.03
N THR A 3 -4.03 4.47 11.12
CA THR A 3 -3.54 3.25 11.77
C THR A 3 -4.64 2.18 11.82
N VAL A 4 -4.27 0.93 11.54
CA VAL A 4 -5.15 -0.25 11.60
C VAL A 4 -4.41 -1.40 12.29
N SER A 5 -5.08 -2.07 13.22
CA SER A 5 -4.55 -3.25 13.92
C SER A 5 -4.80 -4.53 13.11
N PHE A 6 -3.81 -5.41 13.09
CA PHE A 6 -3.81 -6.71 12.43
C PHE A 6 -3.65 -7.81 13.49
N PRO A 7 -4.46 -8.89 13.46
CA PRO A 7 -4.38 -9.99 14.42
C PRO A 7 -3.28 -11.01 14.07
N ALA A 8 -2.10 -10.53 13.65
CA ALA A 8 -0.97 -11.36 13.24
C ALA A 8 0.38 -10.70 13.58
N PRO A 9 1.48 -11.48 13.72
CA PRO A 9 2.82 -10.92 13.93
C PRO A 9 3.25 -9.99 12.79
N ARG A 10 3.98 -8.91 13.13
CA ARG A 10 4.38 -7.88 12.17
C ARG A 10 5.17 -8.43 10.98
N GLU A 11 5.96 -9.48 11.16
CA GLU A 11 6.75 -10.10 10.11
C GLU A 11 5.83 -10.69 9.02
N VAL A 12 4.75 -11.34 9.46
CA VAL A 12 3.75 -11.95 8.56
C VAL A 12 2.95 -10.87 7.83
N VAL A 13 2.52 -9.84 8.56
CA VAL A 13 1.76 -8.72 7.98
C VAL A 13 2.63 -7.92 7.00
N PHE A 14 3.89 -7.69 7.35
CA PHE A 14 4.88 -7.03 6.50
C PHE A 14 5.06 -7.79 5.19
N ASP A 15 5.38 -9.08 5.26
CA ASP A 15 5.65 -9.90 4.07
C ASP A 15 4.44 -9.93 3.14
N TYR A 16 3.24 -10.02 3.71
CA TYR A 16 2.01 -9.99 2.93
C TYR A 16 1.76 -8.64 2.25
N LEU A 17 1.89 -7.52 2.97
CA LEU A 17 1.59 -6.18 2.44
C LEU A 17 2.67 -5.65 1.49
N ALA A 18 3.94 -6.01 1.72
CA ALA A 18 5.08 -5.56 0.92
C ALA A 18 5.20 -6.31 -0.42
N ASP A 19 4.63 -7.52 -0.54
CA ASP A 19 4.60 -8.26 -1.80
C ASP A 19 3.55 -7.67 -2.77
N PRO A 20 3.98 -7.10 -3.92
CA PRO A 20 3.06 -6.53 -4.90
C PRO A 20 2.04 -7.54 -5.43
N SER A 21 2.37 -8.84 -5.44
CA SER A 21 1.49 -9.91 -5.92
C SER A 21 0.23 -10.05 -5.07
N ASN A 22 0.27 -9.63 -3.80
CA ASN A 22 -0.87 -9.68 -2.89
C ASN A 22 -1.77 -8.45 -2.98
N ARG A 23 -1.35 -7.33 -3.60
CA ARG A 23 -2.09 -6.05 -3.56
C ARG A 23 -3.55 -6.16 -3.99
N SER A 24 -3.83 -6.87 -5.09
CA SER A 24 -5.21 -7.02 -5.61
C SER A 24 -6.15 -7.75 -4.66
N ARG A 25 -5.63 -8.48 -3.67
CA ARG A 25 -6.41 -9.19 -2.66
C ARG A 25 -6.93 -8.28 -1.56
N TRP A 26 -6.30 -7.14 -1.32
CA TRP A 26 -6.65 -6.26 -0.20
C TRP A 26 -6.93 -4.80 -0.61
N GLN A 27 -6.44 -4.34 -1.76
CA GLN A 27 -6.79 -3.04 -2.32
C GLN A 27 -8.02 -3.12 -3.22
N SER A 28 -9.14 -2.63 -2.71
CA SER A 28 -10.46 -2.66 -3.36
C SER A 28 -10.54 -1.89 -4.68
N SER A 29 -9.56 -1.01 -4.97
CA SER A 29 -9.50 -0.28 -6.24
C SER A 29 -8.77 -1.03 -7.36
N LEU A 30 -7.95 -2.05 -7.02
CA LEU A 30 -7.11 -2.77 -7.97
C LEU A 30 -7.81 -3.99 -8.57
N ALA A 31 -7.83 -4.06 -9.89
CA ALA A 31 -8.28 -5.23 -10.63
C ALA A 31 -7.22 -6.34 -10.63
N ARG A 32 -5.94 -5.97 -10.81
CA ARG A 32 -4.77 -6.86 -10.76
C ARG A 32 -3.48 -6.04 -10.69
N VAL A 33 -2.38 -6.75 -10.51
CA VAL A 33 -1.02 -6.22 -10.66
C VAL A 33 -0.32 -6.94 -11.81
N GLU A 34 0.44 -6.21 -12.61
CA GLU A 34 1.18 -6.72 -13.76
C GLU A 34 2.68 -6.44 -13.60
N ALA A 35 3.51 -7.25 -14.26
CA ALA A 35 4.96 -7.07 -14.35
C ALA A 35 5.68 -6.99 -12.99
N VAL A 36 5.25 -7.77 -12.00
CA VAL A 36 6.00 -7.99 -10.75
C VAL A 36 7.20 -8.89 -11.06
N ASP A 37 8.38 -8.52 -10.61
CA ASP A 37 9.60 -9.30 -10.82
C ASP A 37 10.25 -9.77 -9.50
N GLY A 38 10.43 -11.08 -9.38
CA GLY A 38 11.14 -11.70 -8.25
C GLY A 38 10.60 -11.29 -6.87
N GLU A 39 11.49 -11.37 -5.87
CA GLU A 39 11.18 -11.06 -4.48
C GLU A 39 11.16 -9.54 -4.20
N PRO A 40 10.38 -9.09 -3.19
CA PRO A 40 10.37 -7.70 -2.73
C PRO A 40 11.77 -7.18 -2.41
N ARG A 41 12.13 -6.05 -3.03
CA ARG A 41 13.42 -5.35 -2.85
C ARG A 41 13.29 -3.87 -3.19
N VAL A 42 14.22 -3.05 -2.69
CA VAL A 42 14.35 -1.66 -3.14
C VAL A 42 14.65 -1.63 -4.65
N GLY A 43 13.97 -0.74 -5.37
CA GLY A 43 14.03 -0.64 -6.83
C GLY A 43 13.21 -1.71 -7.57
N GLN A 44 12.50 -2.59 -6.87
CA GLN A 44 11.49 -3.44 -7.50
C GLN A 44 10.38 -2.55 -8.07
N THR A 45 9.87 -2.92 -9.23
CA THR A 45 8.85 -2.12 -9.90
C THR A 45 7.75 -3.01 -10.46
N TRP A 46 6.54 -2.47 -10.56
CA TRP A 46 5.39 -3.16 -11.15
C TRP A 46 4.42 -2.16 -11.77
N THR A 47 3.31 -2.65 -12.33
CA THR A 47 2.21 -1.83 -12.82
C THR A 47 0.93 -2.25 -12.10
N ASP A 48 0.33 -1.31 -11.37
CA ASP A 48 -1.01 -1.50 -10.84
C ASP A 48 -2.03 -1.34 -11.98
N VAL A 49 -3.10 -2.12 -11.95
CA VAL A 49 -4.23 -1.97 -12.88
C VAL A 49 -5.48 -1.70 -12.06
N THR A 50 -5.93 -0.46 -12.02
CA THR A 50 -7.15 -0.10 -11.27
C THR A 50 -8.40 -0.51 -12.05
N ARG A 51 -9.50 -0.78 -11.34
CA ARG A 51 -10.80 -1.11 -11.93
C ARG A 51 -11.36 -0.01 -12.85
N VAL A 52 -10.92 1.24 -12.65
CA VAL A 52 -11.31 2.41 -13.47
C VAL A 52 -10.33 2.72 -14.61
N GLY A 53 -9.37 1.83 -14.87
CA GLY A 53 -8.47 1.91 -16.03
C GLY A 53 -7.22 2.79 -15.84
N VAL A 54 -6.96 3.27 -14.63
CA VAL A 54 -5.69 3.93 -14.30
C VAL A 54 -4.60 2.87 -14.13
N ARG A 55 -3.41 3.14 -14.67
CA ARG A 55 -2.28 2.21 -14.67
C ARG A 55 -1.02 2.90 -14.13
N PRO A 56 -0.88 3.05 -12.80
CA PRO A 56 0.30 3.67 -12.23
C PRO A 56 1.51 2.76 -12.31
N ARG A 57 2.65 3.36 -12.65
CA ARG A 57 3.96 2.74 -12.58
C ARG A 57 4.44 2.84 -11.13
N MET A 58 4.69 1.70 -10.51
CA MET A 58 5.02 1.58 -9.10
C MET A 58 6.48 1.19 -8.91
N GLU A 59 7.06 1.63 -7.81
CA GLU A 59 8.43 1.33 -7.37
C GLU A 59 8.50 1.25 -5.84
N THR A 60 9.18 0.23 -5.31
CA THR A 60 9.57 0.17 -3.90
C THR A 60 10.80 1.04 -3.68
N THR A 61 10.68 2.11 -2.90
CA THR A 61 11.77 3.06 -2.63
C THR A 61 12.47 2.81 -1.30
N GLU A 62 11.81 2.11 -0.37
CA GLU A 62 12.37 1.74 0.94
C GLU A 62 11.82 0.36 1.34
N LEU A 63 12.67 -0.51 1.89
CA LEU A 63 12.28 -1.82 2.40
C LEU A 63 13.17 -2.20 3.60
N ASP A 64 12.66 -2.01 4.82
CA ASP A 64 13.30 -2.37 6.09
C ASP A 64 12.43 -3.38 6.84
N ARG A 65 12.57 -4.67 6.49
CA ARG A 65 11.79 -5.74 7.10
C ARG A 65 12.16 -5.92 8.58
N PRO A 66 11.18 -6.08 9.50
CA PRO A 66 9.72 -6.04 9.31
C PRO A 66 9.11 -4.70 9.74
N ARG A 67 9.89 -3.61 9.78
CA ARG A 67 9.53 -2.35 10.44
C ARG A 67 8.84 -1.37 9.51
N ARG A 68 9.27 -1.28 8.26
CA ARG A 68 8.86 -0.19 7.37
C ARG A 68 9.10 -0.50 5.91
N TRP A 69 8.19 -0.04 5.07
CA TRP A 69 8.43 0.03 3.64
C TRP A 69 7.74 1.25 3.01
N THR A 70 8.28 1.72 1.90
CA THR A 70 7.75 2.85 1.15
C THR A 70 7.72 2.53 -0.34
N GLU A 71 6.65 2.92 -1.00
CA GLU A 71 6.53 2.89 -2.46
C GLU A 71 6.16 4.24 -3.03
N ARG A 72 6.45 4.37 -4.33
CA ARG A 72 6.04 5.48 -5.16
C ARG A 72 5.31 4.99 -6.40
N GLY A 73 4.09 5.48 -6.60
CA GLY A 73 3.28 5.27 -7.80
C GLY A 73 3.21 6.53 -8.64
N THR A 74 3.35 6.43 -9.96
CA THR A 74 3.27 7.58 -10.87
C THR A 74 2.34 7.32 -12.05
N TRP A 75 1.49 8.30 -12.39
CA TRP A 75 0.62 8.25 -13.56
C TRP A 75 0.19 9.65 -13.98
N ARG A 76 0.20 9.95 -15.29
CA ARG A 76 -0.38 11.19 -15.87
C ARG A 76 -0.02 12.48 -15.11
N GLY A 77 1.25 12.63 -14.69
CA GLY A 77 1.73 13.81 -13.96
C GLY A 77 1.36 13.86 -12.47
N ILE A 78 0.75 12.80 -11.93
CA ILE A 78 0.50 12.60 -10.51
C ILE A 78 1.54 11.59 -9.98
N ALA A 79 2.02 11.83 -8.76
CA ALA A 79 2.78 10.86 -8.01
C ALA A 79 2.20 10.69 -6.60
N ALA A 80 2.02 9.43 -6.19
CA ALA A 80 1.59 9.02 -4.88
C ALA A 80 2.75 8.33 -4.16
N THR A 81 2.96 8.65 -2.90
CA THR A 81 3.90 7.94 -2.03
C THR A 81 3.08 7.33 -0.88
N LEU A 82 3.24 6.02 -0.66
CA LEU A 82 2.69 5.32 0.50
C LEU A 82 3.84 4.81 1.34
N THR A 83 3.81 5.10 2.62
CA THR A 83 4.73 4.55 3.62
C THR A 83 3.91 3.79 4.64
N LEU A 84 4.28 2.54 4.89
CA LEU A 84 3.73 1.73 5.97
C LEU A 84 4.81 1.50 7.05
N THR A 85 4.44 1.75 8.30
CA THR A 85 5.24 1.39 9.48
C THR A 85 4.50 0.34 10.29
N PHE A 86 5.24 -0.63 10.83
CA PHE A 86 4.73 -1.81 11.50
C PHE A 86 5.26 -1.88 12.93
N GLU A 87 4.37 -1.76 13.89
CA GLU A 87 4.70 -1.80 15.31
C GLU A 87 4.08 -3.05 15.95
N PRO A 88 4.84 -3.83 16.75
CA PRO A 88 4.24 -4.91 17.53
C PRO A 88 3.18 -4.36 18.50
N SER A 89 2.08 -5.09 18.66
CA SER A 89 1.06 -4.80 19.68
C SER A 89 0.71 -6.08 20.46
N PRO A 90 0.10 -6.00 21.66
CA PRO A 90 -0.23 -7.18 22.45
C PRO A 90 -1.09 -8.22 21.74
N SER A 91 -1.88 -7.81 20.74
CA SER A 91 -2.77 -8.68 19.95
C SER A 91 -2.29 -8.90 18.51
N GLY A 92 -1.07 -8.49 18.15
CA GLY A 92 -0.51 -8.67 16.81
C GLY A 92 0.38 -7.51 16.38
N CYS A 93 -0.09 -6.72 15.41
CA CYS A 93 0.66 -5.60 14.85
C CYS A 93 -0.24 -4.41 14.53
N ASP A 94 0.22 -3.20 14.85
CA ASP A 94 -0.38 -1.97 14.38
C ASP A 94 0.35 -1.47 13.13
N VAL A 95 -0.39 -1.28 12.04
CA VAL A 95 0.12 -0.78 10.77
C VAL A 95 -0.30 0.67 10.60
N THR A 96 0.66 1.57 10.53
CA THR A 96 0.45 3.00 10.29
C THR A 96 0.80 3.36 8.85
N ALA A 97 -0.16 3.92 8.14
CA ALA A 97 -0.02 4.41 6.77
C ALA A 97 0.10 5.93 6.72
N VAL A 98 1.15 6.40 6.05
CA VAL A 98 1.31 7.79 5.63
C VAL A 98 1.24 7.85 4.12
N PHE A 99 0.34 8.69 3.61
CA PHE A 99 0.08 8.81 2.18
C PHE A 99 0.24 10.26 1.74
N GLU A 100 1.01 10.44 0.67
CA GLU A 100 1.33 11.74 0.11
C GLU A 100 1.02 11.75 -1.39
N LEU A 101 0.49 12.87 -1.88
CA LEU A 101 0.19 13.07 -3.31
C LEU A 101 0.85 14.34 -3.80
N THR A 102 1.47 14.27 -4.96
CA THR A 102 2.05 15.41 -5.69
C THR A 102 1.55 15.41 -7.12
N GLY A 103 1.35 16.60 -7.70
CA GLY A 103 0.78 16.78 -9.02
C GLY A 103 -0.07 18.05 -9.13
N PRO A 104 -0.76 18.26 -10.27
CA PRO A 104 -1.60 19.43 -10.48
C PRO A 104 -2.69 19.56 -9.40
N ARG A 105 -2.80 20.74 -8.79
CA ARG A 105 -3.67 20.99 -7.61
C ARG A 105 -5.12 20.52 -7.84
N LEU A 106 -5.68 20.80 -9.02
CA LEU A 106 -7.06 20.44 -9.37
C LEU A 106 -7.29 18.92 -9.36
N LEU A 107 -6.26 18.13 -9.64
CA LEU A 107 -6.34 16.66 -9.65
C LEU A 107 -6.07 16.05 -8.27
N VAL A 108 -5.07 16.56 -7.55
CA VAL A 108 -4.63 15.95 -6.27
C VAL A 108 -5.45 16.40 -5.07
N ALA A 109 -6.07 17.59 -5.09
CA ALA A 109 -6.85 18.09 -3.96
C ALA A 109 -8.00 17.16 -3.54
N PRO A 110 -8.91 16.71 -4.44
CA PRO A 110 -9.98 15.79 -4.05
C PRO A 110 -9.42 14.43 -3.60
N LEU A 111 -8.38 13.92 -4.28
CA LEU A 111 -7.74 12.66 -3.92
C LEU A 111 -7.13 12.70 -2.52
N ARG A 112 -6.51 13.80 -2.10
CA ARG A 112 -5.95 13.97 -0.75
C ARG A 112 -7.01 13.90 0.34
N VAL A 113 -8.23 14.37 0.07
CA VAL A 113 -9.35 14.31 1.03
C VAL A 113 -9.86 12.87 1.17
N LEU A 114 -9.94 12.14 0.05
CA LEU A 114 -10.52 10.79 0.02
C LEU A 114 -9.53 9.67 0.35
N ALA A 115 -8.24 9.88 0.07
CA ALA A 115 -7.22 8.84 0.20
C ALA A 115 -7.12 8.21 1.59
N PRO A 116 -7.17 8.96 2.72
CA PRO A 116 -7.14 8.34 4.05
C PRO A 116 -8.28 7.35 4.27
N LEU A 117 -9.48 7.62 3.73
CA LEU A 117 -10.62 6.71 3.85
C LEU A 117 -10.41 5.44 3.04
N GLY A 118 -9.93 5.57 1.79
CA GLY A 118 -9.58 4.44 0.93
C GLY A 118 -8.49 3.56 1.54
N VAL A 119 -7.37 4.16 1.96
CA VAL A 119 -6.24 3.47 2.62
C VAL A 119 -6.72 2.75 3.89
N ARG A 120 -7.54 3.40 4.72
CA ARG A 120 -8.10 2.76 5.91
C ARG A 120 -8.95 1.55 5.57
N SER A 121 -9.79 1.65 4.54
CA SER A 121 -10.68 0.57 4.13
C SER A 121 -9.88 -0.62 3.58
N ASP A 122 -8.89 -0.35 2.74
CA ASP A 122 -8.04 -1.38 2.15
C ASP A 122 -7.21 -2.10 3.24
N LEU A 123 -6.65 -1.37 4.20
CA LEU A 123 -5.94 -1.98 5.33
C LEU A 123 -6.85 -2.80 6.25
N ARG A 124 -8.09 -2.35 6.49
CA ARG A 124 -9.07 -3.16 7.25
C ARG A 124 -9.45 -4.43 6.51
N HIS A 125 -9.58 -4.35 5.19
CA HIS A 125 -9.83 -5.54 4.37
C HIS A 125 -8.63 -6.49 4.43
N ALA A 126 -7.40 -5.98 4.33
CA ALA A 126 -6.19 -6.77 4.55
C ALA A 126 -6.19 -7.44 5.93
N ALA A 127 -6.49 -6.69 7.00
CA ALA A 127 -6.54 -7.23 8.35
C ALA A 127 -7.56 -8.38 8.48
N SER A 128 -8.69 -8.30 7.76
CA SER A 128 -9.71 -9.35 7.78
C SER A 128 -9.24 -10.68 7.17
N THR A 129 -8.19 -10.71 6.34
CA THR A 129 -7.63 -11.97 5.81
C THR A 129 -6.78 -12.73 6.82
N PHE A 130 -6.44 -12.10 7.96
CA PHE A 130 -5.70 -12.71 9.07
C PHE A 130 -6.61 -13.14 10.22
N SER A 131 -7.91 -12.83 10.13
CA SER A 131 -8.89 -13.32 11.08
C SER A 131 -9.16 -14.82 10.81
N PRO A 132 -9.23 -15.67 11.85
CA PRO A 132 -9.59 -17.08 11.72
C PRO A 132 -11.05 -17.29 11.27
#